data_AF-A0A960T2J6-F1
#
_entry.id   AF-A0A960T2J6-F1
#
_cell.length_a   1.000
_cell.length_b   1.000
_cell.length_c   1.000
_cell.angle_alpha   90.00
_cell.angle_beta   90.00
_cell.angle_gamma   90.00
#
_symmetry.space_group_name_H-M   'P 1'
#
loop_
_entity.id
_entity.type
_entity.pdbx_description
1 polymer ?
#
loop_
_entity_poly.entity_id
_entity_poly.type
_entity_poly.pdbx_seq_one_letter_code
_entity_poly.pdbx_strand_id
1 'polypeptide(L)'
;QQRRQLQQGTILGNEAKPLPYLLAQMNLLLHGLETPRIEPGNSLAVALREIGDKDRVDVILTNPPFGGEEERGILSNFPEDKQTSETALLFLQLIMRKLKRAPKPGRAAVVVPNGVLFGDGIAARIKEELLREFNLHTIVRLPPGVFEPYTPIATNILFFDRAGTTSDVWFYEQPIGDGKKKYSKTSPLLFEEL
;
A
#
# COMPACT_ATOMS: atom_id res chain seq x y z
N GLN A 1 -19.86 21.84 9.03
CA GLN A 1 -19.33 20.58 9.61
C GLN A 1 -18.61 19.72 8.57
N GLN A 2 -19.23 19.37 7.45
CA GLN A 2 -18.62 18.58 6.36
C GLN A 2 -17.34 19.22 5.78
N ARG A 3 -17.34 20.53 5.51
CA ARG A 3 -16.12 21.25 5.06
C ARG A 3 -14.96 21.07 6.04
N ARG A 4 -15.20 21.24 7.34
CA ARG A 4 -14.15 21.07 8.37
C ARG A 4 -13.62 19.64 8.42
N GLN A 5 -14.50 18.64 8.29
CA GLN A 5 -14.09 17.23 8.24
C GLN A 5 -13.24 16.92 7.01
N LEU A 6 -13.64 17.44 5.85
CA LEU A 6 -12.85 17.36 4.62
C LEU A 6 -11.47 17.98 4.84
N GLN A 7 -11.43 19.22 5.35
CA GLN A 7 -10.19 19.98 5.54
C GLN A 7 -9.22 19.35 6.54
N GLN A 8 -9.72 18.84 7.68
CA GLN A 8 -8.88 18.59 8.85
C GLN A 8 -8.72 17.12 9.21
N GLY A 9 -9.47 16.20 8.61
CA GLY A 9 -9.52 14.81 9.09
C GLY A 9 -9.75 13.73 8.05
N THR A 10 -9.66 14.05 6.74
CA THR A 10 -10.00 13.10 5.68
C THR A 10 -8.78 12.51 4.97
N ILE A 11 -7.74 13.32 4.71
CA ILE A 11 -6.56 12.88 3.97
C ILE A 11 -5.33 12.93 4.88
N LEU A 12 -4.69 11.77 5.02
CA LEU A 12 -3.43 11.58 5.73
C LEU A 12 -2.42 11.00 4.73
N GLY A 13 -1.15 11.35 4.87
CA GLY A 13 -0.08 10.77 4.07
C GLY A 13 1.27 10.89 4.76
N ASN A 14 2.28 10.23 4.21
CA ASN A 14 3.64 10.33 4.68
C ASN A 14 4.58 10.14 3.48
N GLU A 15 5.57 11.03 3.35
CA GLU A 15 6.57 10.98 2.28
C GLU A 15 7.96 11.29 2.84
N ALA A 16 8.94 10.44 2.54
CA ALA A 16 10.30 10.57 3.08
C ALA A 16 11.14 11.59 2.29
N LYS A 17 10.91 11.71 0.99
CA LYS A 17 11.72 12.57 0.11
C LYS A 17 11.25 14.02 0.21
N PRO A 18 12.13 15.00 0.54
CA PRO A 18 11.73 16.38 0.79
C PRO A 18 10.95 17.04 -0.35
N LEU A 19 11.39 16.85 -1.61
CA LEU A 19 10.74 17.48 -2.75
C LEU A 19 9.34 16.89 -3.04
N PRO A 20 9.16 15.55 -3.20
CA PRO A 20 7.84 14.95 -3.28
C PRO A 20 6.90 15.30 -2.13
N TYR A 21 7.42 15.39 -0.89
CA TYR A 21 6.67 15.82 0.28
C TYR A 21 6.08 17.24 0.12
N LEU A 22 6.90 18.19 -0.32
CA LEU A 22 6.45 19.57 -0.58
C LEU A 22 5.42 19.62 -1.71
N LEU A 23 5.66 18.88 -2.81
CA LEU A 23 4.74 18.81 -3.94
C LEU A 23 3.39 18.20 -3.56
N ALA A 24 3.36 17.16 -2.74
CA ALA A 24 2.13 16.54 -2.27
C ALA A 24 1.27 17.52 -1.45
N GLN A 25 1.91 18.28 -0.55
CA GLN A 25 1.21 19.31 0.23
C GLN A 25 0.67 20.44 -0.65
N MET A 26 1.50 20.97 -1.57
CA MET A 26 1.08 22.01 -2.51
C MET A 26 -0.08 21.53 -3.38
N ASN A 27 0.00 20.29 -3.88
CA ASN A 27 -1.06 19.71 -4.70
C ASN A 27 -2.39 19.64 -3.94
N LEU A 28 -2.37 19.18 -2.70
CA LEU A 28 -3.58 19.12 -1.87
C LEU A 28 -4.13 20.51 -1.54
N LEU A 29 -3.27 21.49 -1.25
CA LEU A 29 -3.66 22.89 -1.05
C LEU A 29 -4.37 23.46 -2.30
N LEU A 30 -3.83 23.22 -3.49
CA LEU A 30 -4.44 23.66 -4.75
C LEU A 30 -5.77 22.97 -5.06
N HIS A 31 -5.96 21.75 -4.56
CA HIS A 31 -7.25 21.05 -4.60
C HIS A 31 -8.22 21.53 -3.50
N GLY A 32 -7.87 22.59 -2.77
CA GLY A 32 -8.71 23.21 -1.75
C GLY A 32 -8.60 22.58 -0.37
N LEU A 33 -7.62 21.68 -0.12
CA LEU A 33 -7.34 21.15 1.21
C LEU A 33 -6.47 22.13 2.01
N GLU A 34 -7.09 22.96 2.85
CA GLU A 34 -6.49 24.03 3.65
C GLU A 34 -5.45 23.52 4.67
N THR A 35 -5.59 22.29 5.17
CA THR A 35 -4.65 21.70 6.13
C THR A 35 -4.26 20.28 5.74
N PRO A 36 -3.40 20.09 4.71
CA PRO A 36 -2.91 18.77 4.35
C PRO A 36 -2.11 18.16 5.49
N ARG A 37 -2.42 16.91 5.84
CA ARG A 37 -1.70 16.15 6.86
C ARG A 37 -0.78 15.13 6.21
N ILE A 38 0.27 15.64 5.59
CA ILE A 38 1.37 14.82 5.09
C ILE A 38 2.51 14.92 6.09
N GLU A 39 2.99 13.80 6.60
CA GLU A 39 4.14 13.77 7.51
C GLU A 39 5.43 13.53 6.70
N PRO A 40 6.53 14.24 6.99
CA PRO A 40 7.83 13.93 6.39
C PRO A 40 8.48 12.74 7.11
N GLY A 41 9.30 11.96 6.40
CA GLY A 41 10.18 10.93 6.98
C GLY A 41 9.73 9.49 6.72
N ASN A 42 10.39 8.53 7.37
CA ASN A 42 10.17 7.10 7.14
C ASN A 42 8.92 6.59 7.89
N SER A 43 7.90 6.14 7.15
CA SER A 43 6.66 5.58 7.73
C SER A 43 6.88 4.33 8.57
N LEU A 44 7.95 3.59 8.34
CA LEU A 44 8.31 2.35 9.05
C LEU A 44 9.04 2.64 10.38
N ALA A 45 9.35 3.91 10.67
CA ALA A 45 10.00 4.31 11.92
C ALA A 45 9.08 4.25 13.15
N VAL A 46 7.76 4.08 12.96
CA VAL A 46 6.79 3.95 14.06
C VAL A 46 6.63 2.48 14.45
N ALA A 47 6.78 2.18 15.74
CA ALA A 47 6.57 0.83 16.26
C ALA A 47 5.10 0.38 16.10
N LEU A 48 4.86 -0.77 15.47
CA LEU A 48 3.50 -1.26 15.19
C LEU A 48 2.67 -1.45 16.47
N ARG A 49 3.34 -1.81 17.58
CA ARG A 49 2.72 -1.96 18.91
C ARG A 49 2.14 -0.64 19.45
N GLU A 50 2.67 0.50 19.05
CA GLU A 50 2.24 1.84 19.49
C GLU A 50 1.05 2.37 18.67
N ILE A 51 0.80 1.80 17.49
CA ILE A 51 -0.35 2.17 16.65
C ILE A 51 -1.63 1.62 17.28
N GLY A 52 -2.46 2.52 17.84
CA GLY A 52 -3.74 2.22 18.47
C GLY A 52 -4.94 2.54 17.59
N ASP A 53 -6.15 2.41 18.13
CA ASP A 53 -7.40 2.63 17.38
C ASP A 53 -7.53 4.06 16.83
N LYS A 54 -6.99 5.05 17.57
CA LYS A 54 -6.98 6.47 17.15
C LYS A 54 -6.14 6.73 15.89
N ASP A 55 -5.19 5.85 15.58
CA ASP A 55 -4.23 6.01 14.49
C ASP A 55 -4.69 5.29 13.21
N ARG A 56 -5.83 4.61 13.27
CA ARG A 56 -6.37 3.79 12.18
C ARG A 56 -7.30 4.56 11.27
N VAL A 57 -7.34 4.14 10.01
CA VAL A 57 -8.09 4.78 8.93
C VAL A 57 -9.10 3.83 8.28
N ASP A 58 -10.11 4.42 7.65
CA ASP A 58 -11.16 3.68 6.94
C ASP A 58 -10.71 3.16 5.57
N VAL A 59 -9.79 3.88 4.91
CA VAL A 59 -9.31 3.58 3.56
C VAL A 59 -7.80 3.82 3.48
N ILE A 60 -7.08 2.87 2.90
CA ILE A 60 -5.68 3.03 2.50
C ILE A 60 -5.55 2.81 1.01
N LEU A 61 -4.98 3.78 0.29
CA LEU A 61 -4.59 3.65 -1.11
C LEU A 61 -3.10 3.94 -1.17
N THR A 62 -2.29 2.98 -1.62
CA THR A 62 -0.85 3.18 -1.63
C THR A 62 -0.14 2.33 -2.68
N ASN A 63 0.98 2.86 -3.16
CA ASN A 63 1.97 2.20 -3.98
C ASN A 63 3.31 2.25 -3.25
N PRO A 64 3.55 1.35 -2.28
CA PRO A 64 4.79 1.32 -1.51
C PRO A 64 6.00 1.01 -2.41
N PRO A 65 7.24 1.28 -1.95
CA PRO A 65 8.44 0.90 -2.69
C PRO A 65 8.45 -0.59 -3.06
N PHE A 66 8.77 -0.91 -4.31
CA PHE A 66 8.79 -2.29 -4.81
C PHE A 66 10.01 -3.11 -4.37
N GLY A 67 11.00 -2.46 -3.77
CA GLY A 67 12.22 -3.09 -3.29
C GLY A 67 12.96 -2.13 -2.38
N GLY A 68 14.14 -2.55 -1.95
CA GLY A 68 14.90 -1.88 -0.92
C GLY A 68 14.92 -2.69 0.37
N GLU A 69 15.91 -2.36 1.19
CA GLU A 69 16.09 -2.94 2.51
C GLU A 69 16.05 -1.83 3.56
N GLU A 70 15.34 -2.08 4.65
CA GLU A 70 15.37 -1.20 5.82
C GLU A 70 16.52 -1.56 6.77
N GLU A 71 17.01 -0.56 7.49
CA GLU A 71 18.05 -0.74 8.49
C GLU A 71 17.56 -1.56 9.69
N ARG A 72 18.48 -2.26 10.36
CA ARG A 72 18.17 -3.11 11.52
C ARG A 72 17.39 -2.38 12.62
N GLY A 73 17.63 -1.08 12.81
CA GLY A 73 16.90 -0.26 13.78
C GLY A 73 15.40 -0.22 13.51
N ILE A 74 14.99 -0.16 12.24
CA ILE A 74 13.59 -0.18 11.80
C ILE A 74 12.94 -1.52 12.10
N LEU A 75 13.67 -2.63 12.00
CA LEU A 75 13.08 -3.97 12.17
C LEU A 75 12.53 -4.19 13.59
N SER A 76 13.10 -3.52 14.60
CA SER A 76 12.63 -3.58 15.98
C SER A 76 11.21 -3.01 16.20
N ASN A 77 10.67 -2.30 15.20
CA ASN A 77 9.29 -1.80 15.18
C ASN A 77 8.25 -2.88 14.83
N PHE A 78 8.69 -4.04 14.37
CA PHE A 78 7.85 -5.14 13.87
C PHE A 78 7.91 -6.36 14.81
N PRO A 79 6.86 -7.21 14.82
CA PRO A 79 6.84 -8.46 15.59
C PRO A 79 8.06 -9.34 15.29
N GLU A 80 8.66 -9.93 16.32
CA GLU A 80 9.90 -10.72 16.21
C GLU A 80 9.83 -11.84 15.17
N ASP A 81 8.66 -12.48 15.02
CA ASP A 81 8.43 -13.57 14.08
C ASP A 81 8.22 -13.09 12.63
N LYS A 82 8.10 -11.77 12.40
CA LYS A 82 7.80 -11.10 11.12
C LYS A 82 8.78 -9.98 10.74
N GLN A 83 9.95 -9.93 11.38
CA GLN A 83 11.01 -9.00 11.01
C GLN A 83 11.67 -9.44 9.70
N THR A 84 11.62 -8.59 8.67
CA THR A 84 12.30 -8.78 7.38
C THR A 84 12.93 -7.45 6.95
N SER A 85 14.06 -7.47 6.25
CA SER A 85 14.63 -6.25 5.67
C SER A 85 13.80 -5.72 4.50
N GLU A 86 12.97 -6.55 3.85
CA GLU A 86 12.24 -6.19 2.64
C GLU A 86 11.20 -5.09 2.90
N THR A 87 11.46 -3.88 2.39
CA THR A 87 10.61 -2.70 2.56
C THR A 87 9.15 -2.97 2.17
N ALA A 88 8.90 -3.70 1.07
CA ALA A 88 7.54 -4.00 0.60
C ALA A 88 6.71 -4.81 1.62
N LEU A 89 7.32 -5.80 2.28
CA LEU A 89 6.67 -6.62 3.31
C LEU A 89 6.45 -5.85 4.61
N LEU A 90 7.37 -4.96 4.97
CA LEU A 90 7.22 -4.08 6.12
C LEU A 90 6.07 -3.08 5.92
N PHE A 91 5.92 -2.51 4.72
CA PHE A 91 4.77 -1.67 4.39
C PHE A 91 3.44 -2.45 4.44
N LEU A 92 3.41 -3.71 3.99
CA LEU A 92 2.20 -4.54 4.10
C LEU A 92 1.76 -4.69 5.57
N GLN A 93 2.70 -4.96 6.49
CA GLN A 93 2.41 -5.02 7.93
C GLN A 93 1.92 -3.68 8.49
N LEU A 94 2.52 -2.56 8.08
CA LEU A 94 2.08 -1.22 8.49
C LEU A 94 0.63 -0.95 8.04
N ILE A 95 0.30 -1.30 6.79
CA ILE A 95 -1.04 -1.13 6.21
C ILE A 95 -2.06 -1.96 7.00
N MET A 96 -1.78 -3.25 7.22
CA MET A 96 -2.61 -4.14 8.04
C MET A 96 -2.86 -3.55 9.43
N ARG A 97 -1.82 -2.99 10.08
CA ARG A 97 -1.96 -2.38 11.41
C ARG A 97 -2.82 -1.12 11.42
N LYS A 98 -2.76 -0.31 10.35
CA LYS A 98 -3.45 0.98 10.20
C LYS A 98 -4.92 0.86 9.77
N LEU A 99 -5.42 -0.29 9.35
CA LEU A 99 -6.84 -0.44 9.00
C LEU A 99 -7.74 -0.53 10.23
N LYS A 100 -8.80 0.28 10.25
CA LYS A 100 -9.86 0.27 11.29
C LYS A 100 -10.49 -1.12 11.42
N ARG A 101 -10.83 -1.48 12.66
CA ARG A 101 -11.48 -2.76 13.01
C ARG A 101 -13.01 -2.65 13.02
N ALA A 102 -13.52 -1.69 13.78
CA ALA A 102 -14.95 -1.51 14.05
C ALA A 102 -15.29 -0.01 14.13
N PRO A 103 -16.58 0.37 14.03
CA PRO A 103 -17.74 -0.48 13.69
C PRO A 103 -17.76 -0.86 12.20
N LYS A 104 -17.09 -0.09 11.34
CA LYS A 104 -16.91 -0.40 9.93
C LYS A 104 -15.46 -0.83 9.68
N PRO A 105 -15.21 -2.04 9.17
CA PRO A 105 -13.88 -2.47 8.80
C PRO A 105 -13.25 -1.54 7.77
N GLY A 106 -11.98 -1.18 7.98
CA GLY A 106 -11.19 -0.45 7.01
C GLY A 106 -10.83 -1.34 5.83
N ARG A 107 -10.60 -0.73 4.66
CA ARG A 107 -10.19 -1.42 3.41
C ARG A 107 -8.95 -0.80 2.79
N ALA A 108 -8.16 -1.60 2.10
CA ALA A 108 -6.94 -1.18 1.42
C ALA A 108 -6.92 -1.62 -0.04
N ALA A 109 -6.31 -0.79 -0.89
CA ALA A 109 -5.81 -1.18 -2.20
C ALA A 109 -4.30 -0.89 -2.24
N VAL A 110 -3.48 -1.93 -2.46
CA VAL A 110 -2.03 -1.86 -2.32
C VAL A 110 -1.36 -2.43 -3.56
N VAL A 111 -0.52 -1.65 -4.22
CA VAL A 111 0.33 -2.15 -5.30
C VAL A 111 1.52 -2.89 -4.68
N VAL A 112 1.80 -4.12 -5.11
CA VAL A 112 2.91 -4.94 -4.62
C VAL A 112 3.66 -5.60 -5.77
N PRO A 113 4.98 -5.82 -5.64
CA PRO A 113 5.72 -6.64 -6.58
C PRO A 113 5.33 -8.12 -6.44
N ASN A 114 5.65 -8.93 -7.46
CA ASN A 114 5.46 -10.39 -7.41
C ASN A 114 6.12 -11.06 -6.19
N GLY A 115 7.22 -10.50 -5.66
CA GLY A 115 7.90 -11.03 -4.47
C GLY A 115 6.98 -11.17 -3.25
N VAL A 116 6.03 -10.25 -3.06
CA VAL A 116 5.06 -10.33 -1.95
C VAL A 116 4.15 -11.54 -2.09
N LEU A 117 3.76 -11.92 -3.31
CA LEU A 117 2.90 -13.08 -3.56
C LEU A 117 3.64 -14.41 -3.39
N PHE A 118 4.87 -14.51 -3.89
CA PHE A 118 5.60 -15.79 -3.98
C PHE A 118 6.60 -16.02 -2.86
N GLY A 119 6.93 -15.01 -2.06
CA GLY A 119 7.92 -15.12 -0.97
C GLY A 119 7.54 -16.17 0.06
N ASP A 120 8.54 -16.86 0.61
CA ASP A 120 8.44 -17.87 1.64
C ASP A 120 8.94 -17.34 3.01
N GLY A 121 9.16 -18.22 3.99
CA GLY A 121 9.71 -17.83 5.30
C GLY A 121 8.89 -16.76 6.02
N ILE A 122 9.51 -15.59 6.27
CA ILE A 122 8.85 -14.45 6.91
C ILE A 122 7.70 -13.89 6.05
N ALA A 123 7.86 -13.85 4.73
CA ALA A 123 6.80 -13.42 3.83
C ALA A 123 5.57 -14.33 3.93
N ALA A 124 5.78 -15.64 4.07
CA ALA A 124 4.70 -16.61 4.29
C ALA A 124 3.96 -16.35 5.62
N ARG A 125 4.67 -16.02 6.71
CA ARG A 125 4.05 -15.67 8.00
C ARG A 125 3.22 -14.38 7.93
N ILE A 126 3.70 -13.37 7.22
CA ILE A 126 2.95 -12.12 7.01
C ILE A 126 1.69 -12.40 6.18
N LYS A 127 1.80 -13.19 5.11
CA LYS A 127 0.64 -13.61 4.30
C LYS A 127 -0.34 -14.46 5.09
N GLU A 128 0.14 -15.34 5.97
CA GLU A 128 -0.74 -16.12 6.85
C GLU A 128 -1.56 -15.20 7.76
N GLU A 129 -0.95 -14.19 8.38
CA GLU A 129 -1.68 -13.19 9.17
C GLU A 129 -2.67 -12.41 8.30
N LEU A 130 -2.27 -11.99 7.09
CA LEU A 130 -3.16 -11.33 6.14
C LEU A 130 -4.40 -12.19 5.84
N LEU A 131 -4.22 -13.46 5.49
CA LEU A 131 -5.34 -14.34 5.14
C LEU A 131 -6.20 -14.72 6.35
N ARG A 132 -5.62 -14.82 7.55
CA ARG A 132 -6.34 -15.19 8.78
C ARG A 132 -7.13 -14.02 9.37
N GLU A 133 -6.56 -12.81 9.39
CA GLU A 133 -7.16 -11.64 10.07
C GLU A 133 -7.86 -10.66 9.13
N PHE A 134 -7.61 -10.75 7.82
CA PHE A 134 -8.17 -9.86 6.81
C PHE A 134 -8.83 -10.67 5.70
N ASN A 135 -9.75 -10.02 5.00
CA ASN A 135 -10.46 -10.57 3.87
C ASN A 135 -9.78 -10.05 2.60
N LEU A 136 -8.80 -10.80 2.10
CA LEU A 136 -8.16 -10.57 0.81
C LEU A 136 -9.06 -11.12 -0.29
N HIS A 137 -10.02 -10.32 -0.71
CA HIS A 137 -11.07 -10.76 -1.62
C HIS A 137 -10.64 -10.68 -3.10
N THR A 138 -9.65 -9.85 -3.46
CA THR A 138 -9.28 -9.65 -4.88
C THR A 138 -7.81 -9.32 -5.08
N ILE A 139 -7.20 -9.96 -6.08
CA ILE A 139 -5.87 -9.66 -6.61
C ILE A 139 -5.99 -9.36 -8.11
N VAL A 140 -5.62 -8.15 -8.50
CA VAL A 140 -5.48 -7.78 -9.92
C VAL A 140 -4.01 -7.88 -10.31
N ARG A 141 -3.69 -8.71 -11.29
CA ARG A 141 -2.33 -8.89 -11.81
C ARG A 141 -2.10 -7.96 -12.98
N LEU A 142 -1.11 -7.08 -12.87
CA LEU A 142 -0.76 -6.12 -13.91
C LEU A 142 0.38 -6.65 -14.78
N PRO A 143 0.32 -6.47 -16.12
CA PRO A 143 1.39 -6.85 -17.03
C PRO A 143 2.73 -6.17 -16.70
N PRO A 144 3.86 -6.72 -17.17
CA PRO A 144 5.15 -6.06 -17.06
C PRO A 144 5.15 -4.70 -17.79
N GLY A 145 5.98 -3.79 -17.29
CA GLY A 145 6.21 -2.49 -17.89
C GLY A 145 5.18 -1.40 -17.58
N VAL A 146 4.16 -1.67 -16.77
CA VAL A 146 3.18 -0.64 -16.33
C VAL A 146 3.87 0.54 -15.63
N PHE A 147 4.98 0.27 -14.92
CA PHE A 147 5.76 1.27 -14.19
C PHE A 147 7.06 1.68 -14.90
N GLU A 148 7.18 1.45 -16.21
CA GLU A 148 8.32 1.95 -17.01
C GLU A 148 8.29 3.49 -17.09
N PRO A 149 9.44 4.18 -17.07
CA PRO A 149 10.81 3.65 -17.13
C PRO A 149 11.42 3.29 -15.77
N TYR A 150 10.65 3.35 -14.68
CA TYR A 150 11.18 3.17 -13.32
C TYR A 150 11.46 1.69 -13.02
N THR A 151 10.61 0.80 -13.52
CA THR A 151 10.81 -0.65 -13.37
C THR A 151 10.00 -1.44 -14.40
N PRO A 152 10.58 -2.49 -15.01
CA PRO A 152 9.89 -3.35 -15.97
C PRO A 152 9.08 -4.47 -15.31
N ILE A 153 9.18 -4.64 -13.99
CA ILE A 153 8.60 -5.80 -13.29
C ILE A 153 7.07 -5.82 -13.39
N ALA A 154 6.50 -7.02 -13.44
CA ALA A 154 5.07 -7.20 -13.22
C ALA A 154 4.72 -6.94 -11.76
N THR A 155 3.53 -6.40 -11.53
CA THR A 155 3.03 -5.98 -10.21
C THR A 155 1.61 -6.45 -10.03
N ASN A 156 1.11 -6.36 -8.81
CA ASN A 156 -0.23 -6.79 -8.46
C ASN A 156 -0.89 -5.73 -7.58
N ILE A 157 -2.21 -5.61 -7.64
CA ILE A 157 -3.00 -4.79 -6.74
C ILE A 157 -3.75 -5.74 -5.81
N LEU A 158 -3.46 -5.66 -4.52
CA LEU A 158 -4.18 -6.39 -3.48
C LEU A 158 -5.33 -5.53 -2.98
N PHE A 159 -6.55 -6.08 -2.99
CA PHE A 159 -7.71 -5.48 -2.35
C PHE A 159 -8.12 -6.34 -1.16
N PHE A 160 -8.06 -5.75 0.03
CA PHE A 160 -8.44 -6.44 1.26
C PHE A 160 -9.09 -5.49 2.26
N ASP A 161 -9.91 -6.06 3.13
CA ASP A 161 -10.53 -5.33 4.25
C ASP A 161 -10.34 -6.09 5.56
N ARG A 162 -10.72 -5.44 6.67
CA ARG A 162 -10.59 -6.01 8.03
C ARG A 162 -11.87 -6.70 8.52
N ALA A 163 -12.75 -7.18 7.62
CA ALA A 163 -14.03 -7.77 8.01
C ALA A 163 -13.90 -9.16 8.66
N GLY A 164 -12.78 -9.85 8.46
CA GLY A 164 -12.52 -11.16 9.05
C GLY A 164 -11.62 -11.99 8.15
N THR A 165 -11.60 -13.30 8.36
CA THR A 165 -10.75 -14.25 7.63
C THR A 165 -11.12 -14.32 6.15
N THR A 166 -10.09 -14.45 5.29
CA THR A 166 -10.26 -14.69 3.84
C THR A 166 -10.87 -16.06 3.59
N SER A 167 -11.90 -16.14 2.73
CA SER A 167 -12.44 -17.40 2.21
C SER A 167 -11.95 -17.68 0.79
N ASP A 168 -12.42 -16.87 -0.16
CA ASP A 168 -12.13 -16.98 -1.58
C ASP A 168 -11.38 -15.73 -2.05
N VAL A 169 -10.43 -15.93 -2.96
CA VAL A 169 -9.65 -14.85 -3.56
C VAL A 169 -9.92 -14.81 -5.05
N TRP A 170 -10.47 -13.70 -5.54
CA TRP A 170 -10.63 -13.48 -6.98
C TRP A 170 -9.32 -13.03 -7.60
N PHE A 171 -8.85 -13.75 -8.61
CA PHE A 171 -7.73 -13.33 -9.43
C PHE A 171 -8.25 -12.79 -10.76
N TYR A 172 -7.85 -11.56 -11.09
CA TYR A 172 -8.07 -10.97 -12.41
C TYR A 172 -6.73 -10.66 -13.04
N GLU A 173 -6.47 -11.19 -14.22
CA GLU A 173 -5.26 -10.90 -14.99
C GLU A 173 -5.59 -9.83 -16.02
N GLN A 174 -5.00 -8.64 -15.85
CA GLN A 174 -5.21 -7.54 -16.75
C GLN A 174 -4.63 -7.88 -18.13
N PRO A 175 -5.45 -7.92 -19.20
CA PRO A 175 -4.96 -8.22 -20.53
C PRO A 175 -3.97 -7.17 -20.99
N ILE A 176 -3.03 -7.61 -21.81
CA ILE A 176 -2.12 -6.71 -22.50
C ILE A 176 -2.72 -6.34 -23.87
N GLY A 177 -2.78 -5.04 -24.19
CA GLY A 177 -3.38 -4.58 -25.44
C GLY A 177 -2.77 -5.22 -26.69
N ASP A 178 -3.56 -5.34 -27.76
CA ASP A 178 -3.20 -6.06 -28.98
C ASP A 178 -1.80 -5.69 -29.52
N GLY A 179 -0.98 -6.72 -29.76
CA GLY A 179 0.37 -6.59 -30.30
C GLY A 179 1.44 -6.13 -29.30
N LYS A 180 1.10 -5.84 -28.04
CA LYS A 180 2.06 -5.47 -26.99
C LYS A 180 2.57 -6.72 -26.24
N LYS A 181 3.87 -6.80 -25.97
CA LYS A 181 4.49 -7.82 -25.08
C LYS A 181 4.72 -7.31 -23.66
N LYS A 182 4.87 -6.00 -23.51
CA LYS A 182 4.90 -5.26 -22.25
C LYS A 182 4.48 -3.81 -22.50
N TYR A 183 4.10 -3.09 -21.46
CA TYR A 183 3.97 -1.62 -21.53
C TYR A 183 5.35 -0.97 -21.53
N SER A 184 5.43 0.29 -21.97
CA SER A 184 6.66 1.08 -21.99
C SER A 184 6.37 2.55 -21.75
N LYS A 185 7.41 3.36 -21.54
CA LYS A 185 7.29 4.82 -21.41
C LYS A 185 6.55 5.47 -22.60
N THR A 186 6.71 4.94 -23.81
CA THR A 186 6.08 5.47 -25.03
C THR A 186 4.76 4.80 -25.39
N SER A 187 4.40 3.71 -24.71
CA SER A 187 3.14 2.98 -24.87
C SER A 187 2.66 2.51 -23.50
N PRO A 188 2.16 3.42 -22.65
CA PRO A 188 1.72 3.12 -21.30
C PRO A 188 0.39 2.37 -21.27
N LEU A 189 0.00 1.88 -20.10
CA LEU A 189 -1.35 1.39 -19.82
C LEU A 189 -2.33 2.57 -19.82
N LEU A 190 -3.43 2.43 -20.56
CA LEU A 190 -4.46 3.45 -20.70
C LEU A 190 -5.67 3.15 -19.81
N PHE A 191 -6.48 4.17 -19.53
CA PHE A 191 -7.67 4.01 -18.69
C PHE A 191 -8.72 3.13 -19.34
N GLU A 192 -8.84 3.19 -20.66
CA GLU A 192 -9.78 2.39 -21.45
C GLU A 192 -9.41 0.89 -21.47
N GLU A 193 -8.19 0.55 -21.05
CA GLU A 193 -7.75 -0.84 -20.89
C GLU A 193 -8.16 -1.42 -19.51
N LEU A 194 -8.55 -0.60 -18.52
CA LEU A 194 -8.85 -1.00 -17.13
C LEU A 194 -10.30 -1.44 -16.88
#